data_AF-A0A9W7LHV0-F1
#
_entry.id   AF-A0A9W7LHV0-F1
#
_cell.length_a   1.000
_cell.length_b   1.000
_cell.length_c   1.000
_cell.angle_alpha   90.00
_cell.angle_beta   90.00
_cell.angle_gamma   90.00
#
_symmetry.space_group_name_H-M   'P 1'
#
loop_
_entity.id
_entity.type
_entity.pdbx_description
1 polymer ?
#
loop_
_entity_poly.entity_id
_entity_poly.type
_entity_poly.pdbx_seq_one_letter_code
_entity_poly.pdbx_strand_id
1 'polypeptide(L)'
;MVSEVSSMAENTSKLFTNKTISLRLDESNYLIWKQQVLFTIESLALEDHIDGSLIVPAQRVAGEGGRQVINQEFVKYKQQDSVLCSWLLSSIGPSILPSLVNYKNALDI
;
A
#
# COMPACT_ATOMS: atom_id res chain seq x y z
N MET A 1 11.32 10.68 15.48
CA MET A 1 10.83 11.07 14.14
C MET A 1 11.28 10.10 13.02
N VAL A 2 12.53 10.12 12.53
CA VAL A 2 12.99 9.11 11.51
C VAL A 2 12.94 7.65 12.01
N SER A 3 13.15 7.43 13.31
CA SER A 3 13.08 6.12 13.96
C SER A 3 11.66 5.54 14.05
N GLU A 4 10.64 6.39 14.25
CA GLU A 4 9.23 5.96 14.38
C GLU A 4 8.60 5.62 13.03
N VAL A 5 8.94 6.37 11.98
CA VAL A 5 8.46 6.10 10.61
C VAL A 5 9.05 4.78 10.10
N SER A 6 10.35 4.54 10.31
CA SER A 6 11.00 3.26 10.00
C SER A 6 10.34 2.10 10.76
N SER A 7 10.04 2.30 12.05
CA SER A 7 9.37 1.29 12.87
C SER A 7 7.96 0.96 12.38
N MET A 8 7.17 1.95 11.92
CA MET A 8 5.82 1.72 11.41
C MET A 8 5.81 0.93 10.10
N ALA A 9 6.70 1.25 9.15
CA ALA A 9 6.83 0.52 7.89
C ALA A 9 7.35 -0.91 8.10
N GLU A 10 8.25 -1.12 9.05
CA GLU A 10 8.66 -2.46 9.48
C GLU A 10 7.49 -3.23 10.11
N ASN A 11 6.62 -2.57 10.85
CA ASN A 11 5.45 -3.20 11.45
C ASN A 11 4.40 -3.56 10.38
N THR A 12 4.10 -2.68 9.42
CA THR A 12 3.16 -2.99 8.33
C THR A 12 3.69 -4.09 7.43
N SER A 13 4.96 -4.05 7.03
CA SER A 13 5.58 -5.14 6.27
C SER A 13 5.55 -6.47 7.04
N LYS A 14 5.85 -6.48 8.34
CA LYS A 14 5.68 -7.67 9.20
C LYS A 14 4.22 -8.16 9.22
N LEU A 15 3.25 -7.26 9.29
CA LEU A 15 1.83 -7.62 9.27
C LEU A 15 1.44 -8.32 7.96
N PHE A 16 1.89 -7.81 6.82
CA PHE A 16 1.64 -8.45 5.52
C PHE A 16 2.36 -9.79 5.35
N THR A 17 3.58 -9.95 5.88
CA THR A 17 4.27 -11.26 5.87
C THR A 17 3.54 -12.33 6.69
N ASN A 18 2.73 -11.93 7.68
CA ASN A 18 1.90 -12.83 8.48
C ASN A 18 0.48 -13.03 7.92
N LYS A 19 0.08 -12.22 6.93
CA LYS A 19 -1.24 -12.25 6.28
C LYS A 19 -1.09 -12.85 4.87
N THR A 20 -0.89 -14.16 4.81
CA THR A 20 -0.78 -14.89 3.54
C THR A 20 -2.18 -15.13 2.96
N ILE A 21 -2.46 -14.52 1.81
CA ILE A 21 -3.59 -14.93 0.96
C ILE A 21 -3.15 -16.17 0.19
N SER A 22 -3.71 -17.33 0.53
CA SER A 22 -3.40 -18.59 -0.16
C SER A 22 -3.95 -18.64 -1.60
N LEU A 23 -5.00 -17.87 -1.88
CA LEU A 23 -5.67 -17.84 -3.17
C LEU A 23 -5.13 -16.69 -4.04
N ARG A 24 -4.32 -17.01 -5.05
CA ARG A 24 -3.88 -15.99 -6.02
C ARG A 24 -4.99 -15.69 -7.02
N LEU A 25 -5.15 -14.43 -7.41
CA LEU A 25 -6.15 -14.00 -8.38
C LEU A 25 -5.97 -14.73 -9.72
N ASP A 26 -7.07 -15.28 -10.23
CA ASP A 26 -7.20 -15.81 -11.58
C ASP A 26 -8.54 -15.38 -12.20
N GLU A 27 -8.79 -15.79 -13.44
CA GLU A 27 -9.97 -15.40 -14.22
C GLU A 27 -11.30 -15.92 -13.63
N SER A 28 -11.25 -16.89 -12.72
CA SER A 28 -12.42 -17.57 -12.17
C SER A 28 -12.73 -17.19 -10.72
N ASN A 29 -11.79 -16.58 -10.01
CA ASN A 29 -11.86 -16.47 -8.55
C ASN A 29 -11.93 -15.01 -8.01
N TYR A 30 -12.10 -14.02 -8.89
CA TYR A 30 -12.07 -12.59 -8.57
C TYR A 30 -12.89 -12.22 -7.33
N LEU A 31 -14.13 -12.69 -7.20
CA LEU A 31 -14.99 -12.32 -6.06
C LEU A 31 -14.44 -12.81 -4.72
N ILE A 32 -13.90 -14.03 -4.68
CA ILE A 32 -13.33 -14.62 -3.47
C ILE A 32 -12.02 -13.94 -3.12
N TRP A 33 -11.15 -13.75 -4.12
CA TRP A 33 -9.89 -13.01 -3.96
C TRP A 33 -10.15 -11.59 -3.43
N LYS A 34 -11.08 -10.86 -4.05
CA LYS A 34 -11.44 -9.49 -3.65
C LYS A 34 -11.88 -9.43 -2.19
N GLN A 35 -12.72 -10.37 -1.74
CA GLN A 35 -13.18 -10.38 -0.36
C GLN A 35 -12.04 -10.60 0.65
N GLN A 36 -11.10 -11.51 0.34
CA GLN A 36 -9.93 -11.75 1.21
C GLN A 36 -8.98 -10.55 1.24
N VAL A 37 -8.79 -9.90 0.09
CA VAL A 37 -7.99 -8.68 -0.02
C VAL A 37 -8.60 -7.57 0.84
N LEU A 38 -9.89 -7.28 0.67
CA LEU A 38 -10.58 -6.21 1.40
C LEU A 38 -10.52 -6.43 2.91
N PHE A 39 -10.87 -7.62 3.41
CA PHE A 39 -10.79 -7.89 4.86
C PHE A 39 -9.38 -7.80 5.42
N THR A 40 -8.36 -8.13 4.62
CA THR A 40 -6.97 -7.98 5.06
C THR A 40 -6.60 -6.51 5.17
N ILE A 41 -6.94 -5.69 4.17
CA ILE A 41 -6.68 -4.25 4.15
C ILE A 41 -7.39 -3.55 5.31
N GLU A 42 -8.68 -3.83 5.53
CA GLU A 42 -9.45 -3.31 6.67
C GLU A 42 -8.81 -3.69 8.02
N SER A 43 -8.30 -4.92 8.14
CA SER A 43 -7.62 -5.36 9.38
C SER A 43 -6.31 -4.62 9.68
N LEU A 44 -5.81 -3.85 8.73
CA LEU A 44 -4.58 -3.06 8.82
C LEU A 44 -4.85 -1.54 8.83
N ALA A 45 -6.12 -1.12 8.76
CA ALA A 45 -6.53 0.28 8.64
C ALA A 45 -5.83 0.98 7.45
N LEU A 46 -5.90 0.35 6.26
CA LEU A 46 -5.30 0.84 5.01
C LEU A 46 -6.34 0.98 3.88
N GLU A 47 -7.64 0.93 4.21
CA GLU A 47 -8.74 1.07 3.25
C GLU A 47 -8.68 2.39 2.46
N ASP A 48 -8.18 3.44 3.10
CA ASP A 48 -8.03 4.77 2.53
C ASP A 48 -7.02 4.81 1.35
N HIS A 49 -6.08 3.87 1.30
CA HIS A 49 -5.13 3.72 0.18
C HIS A 49 -5.77 3.16 -1.10
N ILE A 50 -6.95 2.54 -1.02
CA ILE A 50 -7.60 1.86 -2.16
C ILE A 50 -8.99 2.40 -2.51
N ASP A 51 -9.61 3.20 -1.65
CA ASP A 51 -10.95 3.76 -1.89
C ASP A 51 -10.93 5.19 -2.45
N GLY A 52 -9.74 5.80 -2.51
CA GLY A 52 -9.54 7.17 -3.02
C GLY A 52 -9.94 8.27 -2.04
N SER A 53 -10.29 7.94 -0.80
CA SER A 53 -10.59 8.92 0.26
C SER A 53 -9.33 9.58 0.83
N LEU A 54 -8.17 8.93 0.69
CA LEU A 54 -6.90 9.44 1.20
C LEU A 54 -6.39 10.63 0.40
N ILE A 55 -6.20 11.75 1.09
CA ILE A 55 -5.51 12.92 0.54
C ILE A 55 -4.00 12.67 0.65
N VAL A 56 -3.35 12.45 -0.49
CA VAL A 56 -1.90 12.24 -0.56
C VAL A 56 -1.16 13.46 0.01
N PRO A 57 -0.33 13.30 1.06
CA PRO A 57 0.42 14.42 1.61
C PRO A 57 1.38 15.03 0.58
N ALA A 58 1.58 16.35 0.62
CA ALA A 58 2.54 16.99 -0.27
C ALA A 58 3.96 16.44 -0.01
N GLN A 59 4.72 16.13 -1.07
CA GLN A 59 6.08 15.59 -0.95
C GLN A 59 7.04 16.53 -0.21
N ARG A 60 6.84 17.83 -0.38
CA ARG A 60 7.63 18.87 0.27
C ARG A 60 6.72 19.89 0.93
N VAL A 61 7.15 20.37 2.10
CA VAL A 61 6.46 21.39 2.89
C VAL A 61 7.47 22.48 3.28
N ALA A 62 6.97 23.67 3.58
CA ALA A 62 7.81 24.76 4.07
C ALA A 62 8.35 24.42 5.46
N GLY A 63 9.67 24.35 5.59
CA GLY A 63 10.39 24.24 6.85
C GLY A 63 10.82 25.61 7.38
N GLU A 64 11.61 25.60 8.46
CA GLU A 64 12.13 26.83 9.05
C GLU A 64 12.91 27.68 8.04
N GLY A 65 12.66 29.00 8.07
CA GLY A 65 13.28 29.95 7.14
C GLY A 65 12.81 29.84 5.69
N GLY A 66 11.65 29.21 5.42
CA GLY A 66 11.06 29.13 4.09
C GLY A 66 11.71 28.11 3.15
N ARG A 67 12.61 27.27 3.65
CA ARG A 67 13.23 26.19 2.87
C ARG A 67 12.25 25.04 2.68
N GLN A 68 12.21 24.46 1.48
CA GLN A 68 11.39 23.28 1.20
C GLN A 68 12.05 22.02 1.80
N VAL A 69 11.39 21.40 2.77
CA VAL A 69 11.85 20.15 3.42
C VAL A 69 10.95 18.98 3.02
N ILE A 70 11.47 17.76 3.12
CA ILE A 70 10.69 16.55 2.85
C ILE A 70 9.62 16.39 3.92
N ASN A 71 8.37 16.20 3.50
CA ASN A 71 7.27 15.91 4.39
C ASN A 71 7.35 14.47 4.89
N GLN A 72 7.46 14.28 6.21
CA GLN A 72 7.50 12.95 6.81
C GLN A 72 6.20 12.16 6.61
N GLU A 73 5.05 12.85 6.53
CA GLU A 73 3.76 12.20 6.24
C GLU A 73 3.72 11.63 4.82
N PHE A 74 4.35 12.31 3.85
CA PHE A 74 4.47 11.77 2.50
C PHE A 74 5.38 10.53 2.46
N VAL A 75 6.48 10.54 3.21
CA VAL A 75 7.38 9.37 3.32
C VAL A 75 6.63 8.19 3.91
N LYS A 76 5.87 8.41 5.01
CA LYS A 76 5.05 7.38 5.65
C LYS A 76 3.99 6.82 4.70
N TYR A 77 3.24 7.70 4.04
CA TYR A 77 2.27 7.33 3.01
C TYR A 77 2.92 6.43 1.95
N LYS A 78 4.04 6.89 1.35
CA LYS A 78 4.67 6.17 0.25
C LYS A 78 5.21 4.80 0.66
N GLN A 79 5.69 4.67 1.90
CA GLN A 79 6.12 3.39 2.44
C GLN A 79 4.94 2.42 2.60
N GLN A 80 3.84 2.86 3.20
CA GLN A 80 2.64 2.04 3.36
C GLN A 80 2.08 1.61 2.01
N ASP A 81 1.92 2.55 1.08
CA ASP A 81 1.47 2.33 -0.29
C ASP A 81 2.37 1.32 -1.03
N SER A 82 3.69 1.44 -0.90
CA SER A 82 4.64 0.52 -1.57
C SER A 82 4.57 -0.90 -1.03
N VAL A 83 4.39 -1.05 0.29
CA VAL A 83 4.22 -2.37 0.93
C VAL A 83 2.90 -2.99 0.49
N LEU A 84 1.81 -2.20 0.48
CA LEU A 84 0.49 -2.65 0.03
C LEU A 84 0.52 -3.07 -1.46
N CYS A 85 1.15 -2.28 -2.33
CA CYS A 85 1.37 -2.63 -3.74
C CYS A 85 2.08 -3.98 -3.88
N SER A 86 3.20 -4.15 -3.18
CA SER A 86 4.00 -5.39 -3.23
C SER A 86 3.17 -6.60 -2.80
N TRP A 87 2.39 -6.44 -1.72
CA TRP A 87 1.52 -7.50 -1.22
C TRP A 87 0.36 -7.80 -2.18
N LEU A 88 -0.32 -6.79 -2.74
CA LEU A 88 -1.36 -6.95 -3.75
C LEU A 88 -0.83 -7.71 -4.97
N LEU A 89 0.30 -7.28 -5.53
CA LEU A 89 0.96 -7.96 -6.65
C LEU A 89 1.32 -9.41 -6.31
N SER A 90 1.77 -9.69 -5.08
CA SER A 90 2.07 -11.06 -4.65
C SER A 90 0.84 -11.97 -4.58
N SER A 91 -0.34 -11.36 -4.39
CA SER A 91 -1.64 -12.05 -4.36
C SER A 91 -2.25 -12.25 -5.75
N ILE A 92 -1.62 -11.75 -6.82
CA ILE A 92 -2.15 -11.82 -8.19
C ILE A 92 -1.45 -12.94 -8.97
N GLY A 93 -2.23 -13.70 -9.73
CA GLY A 93 -1.72 -14.77 -10.57
C GLY A 93 -0.90 -14.26 -11.77
N PRO A 94 0.05 -15.07 -12.27
CA PRO A 94 0.97 -14.65 -13.33
C PRO A 94 0.29 -14.33 -14.67
N SER A 95 -0.91 -14.85 -14.92
CA SER A 95 -1.68 -14.53 -16.13
C SER A 95 -2.19 -13.08 -16.14
N ILE A 96 -2.40 -12.48 -14.97
CA ILE A 96 -2.98 -11.14 -14.82
C ILE A 96 -1.90 -10.09 -14.56
N LEU A 97 -0.79 -10.45 -13.89
CA LEU A 97 0.32 -9.52 -13.60
C LEU A 97 0.78 -8.64 -14.79
N PRO A 98 0.87 -9.13 -16.05
CA PRO A 98 1.27 -8.29 -17.17
C PRO A 98 0.38 -7.07 -17.42
N SER A 99 -0.91 -7.10 -17.03
CA SER A 99 -1.81 -5.95 -17.19
C SER A 99 -1.57 -4.83 -16.18
N LEU A 100 -0.77 -5.07 -15.14
CA LEU A 100 -0.62 -4.18 -13.98
C LEU A 100 0.73 -3.42 -13.98
N VAL A 101 1.58 -3.64 -14.98
CA VAL A 101 2.99 -3.16 -15.02
C VAL A 101 3.13 -1.63 -14.93
N ASN A 102 2.06 -0.87 -15.20
CA ASN A 102 2.08 0.59 -15.23
C ASN A 102 1.45 1.27 -14.01
N TYR A 103 0.92 0.48 -13.06
CA TYR A 103 0.27 1.00 -11.86
C TYR A 103 1.31 1.43 -10.82
N LYS A 104 1.05 2.57 -10.15
CA LYS A 104 2.08 3.28 -9.36
C LYS A 104 1.79 3.33 -7.86
N ASN A 105 0.57 2.98 -7.48
CA ASN A 105 0.06 3.00 -6.12
C ASN A 105 -1.03 1.91 -5.99
N ALA A 106 -1.47 1.65 -4.77
CA ALA A 106 -2.44 0.61 -4.48
C ALA A 106 -3.84 0.88 -5.05
N LEU A 107 -4.21 2.16 -5.21
CA LEU A 107 -5.48 2.58 -5.82
C LEU A 107 -5.56 2.23 -7.31
N ASP A 108 -4.42 2.22 -8.01
CA ASP A 108 -4.34 1.91 -9.44
C ASP A 108 -4.42 0.40 -9.72
N ILE A 109 -4.11 -0.46 -8.73
CA ILE A 109 -4.04 -1.94 -8.85
C ILE A 109 -5.42 -2.57 -8.75
#